data_AF-A0A832X6C1-F1
#
_entry.id   AF-A0A832X6C1-F1
#
_cell.length_a   1.000
_cell.length_b   1.000
_cell.length_c   1.000
_cell.angle_alpha   90.00
_cell.angle_beta   90.00
_cell.angle_gamma   90.00
#
_symmetry.space_group_name_H-M   'P 1'
#
loop_
_entity.id
_entity.type
_entity.pdbx_description
1 polymer ?
#
loop_
_entity_poly.entity_id
_entity_poly.type
_entity_poly.pdbx_seq_one_letter_code
_entity_poly.pdbx_strand_id
1 'polypeptide(L)'
;GILIALWYGFFSIANPAYLALLQDLFPQRLRGALTGAFLTIFDFGSLAGPILGFLLYDNVSAALPFIMSGVLGVLTVISFLAYVREPDREGTKMRKTH
;
A
#
# COMPACT_ATOMS: atom_id res chain seq x y z
N GLY A 1 -13.85 -18.40 -12.38
CA GLY A 1 -13.71 -19.19 -11.15
C GLY A 1 -12.28 -19.19 -10.65
N ILE A 2 -11.39 -19.97 -11.29
CA ILE A 2 -10.01 -20.21 -10.82
C ILE A 2 -9.16 -18.92 -10.78
N LEU A 3 -9.26 -18.03 -11.77
CA LEU A 3 -8.52 -16.76 -11.79
C LEU A 3 -8.90 -15.81 -10.63
N ILE A 4 -10.19 -15.74 -10.32
CA ILE A 4 -10.68 -14.92 -9.20
C ILE A 4 -10.21 -15.52 -7.87
N ALA A 5 -10.21 -16.84 -7.74
CA ALA A 5 -9.72 -17.54 -6.54
C ALA A 5 -8.21 -17.34 -6.34
N LEU A 6 -7.41 -17.38 -7.40
CA LEU A 6 -5.98 -17.10 -7.34
C LEU A 6 -5.70 -15.65 -6.94
N TRP A 7 -6.47 -14.69 -7.48
CA TRP A 7 -6.36 -13.29 -7.11
C TRP A 7 -6.72 -13.04 -5.64
N TYR A 8 -7.85 -13.58 -5.17
CA TYR A 8 -8.27 -13.49 -3.77
C TYR A 8 -7.31 -14.20 -2.81
N GLY A 9 -6.79 -15.37 -3.19
CA GLY A 9 -5.83 -16.12 -2.38
C GLY A 9 -4.52 -15.36 -2.19
N PHE A 10 -4.01 -14.72 -3.25
CA PHE A 10 -2.82 -13.88 -3.17
C PHE A 10 -3.05 -12.67 -2.25
N PHE A 11 -4.17 -11.97 -2.41
CA PHE A 11 -4.50 -10.81 -1.59
C PHE A 11 -4.64 -11.16 -0.10
N SER A 12 -5.27 -12.29 0.22
CA SER A 12 -5.49 -12.76 1.59
C SER A 12 -4.19 -13.05 2.35
N ILE A 13 -3.14 -13.49 1.65
CA ILE A 13 -1.83 -13.79 2.26
C ILE A 13 -1.00 -12.51 2.42
N ALA A 14 -1.03 -11.62 1.43
CA ALA A 14 -0.21 -10.40 1.43
C ALA A 14 -0.69 -9.35 2.44
N ASN A 15 -2.00 -9.20 2.59
CA ASN A 15 -2.62 -8.17 3.43
C ASN A 15 -2.23 -8.26 4.93
N PRO A 16 -2.34 -9.42 5.62
CA PRO A 16 -1.96 -9.52 7.02
C PRO A 16 -0.45 -9.35 7.25
N ALA A 17 0.39 -9.78 6.29
CA ALA A 17 1.84 -9.59 6.37
C ALA A 17 2.22 -8.10 6.32
N TYR A 18 1.54 -7.32 5.46
CA TYR A 18 1.73 -5.88 5.37
C TYR A 18 1.30 -5.16 6.65
N LEU A 19 0.13 -5.51 7.20
CA LEU A 19 -0.36 -4.93 8.44
C LEU A 19 0.57 -5.26 9.63
N ALA A 20 1.09 -6.49 9.71
CA ALA A 20 2.06 -6.87 10.73
C ALA A 20 3.35 -6.03 10.64
N LEU A 21 3.87 -5.82 9.43
CA LEU A 21 5.03 -4.95 9.21
C LEU A 21 4.78 -3.51 9.70
N LEU A 22 3.60 -2.96 9.43
CA LEU A 22 3.21 -1.64 9.96
C LEU A 22 3.13 -1.63 11.49
N GLN A 23 2.64 -2.70 12.13
CA GLN A 23 2.60 -2.80 13.60
C GLN A 23 4.00 -2.88 14.24
N ASP A 24 4.95 -3.51 13.54
CA ASP A 24 6.35 -3.56 13.97
C ASP A 24 7.01 -2.17 13.92
N LEU A 25 6.59 -1.33 12.96
CA LEU A 25 7.05 0.06 12.81
C LEU A 25 6.34 1.02 13.79
N PHE A 26 5.09 0.74 14.18
CA PHE A 26 4.30 1.65 14.99
C PHE A 26 4.60 1.54 16.50
N PRO A 27 4.77 2.68 17.21
CA PRO A 27 4.98 2.67 18.65
C PRO A 27 3.77 2.08 19.38
N GLN A 28 4.05 1.19 20.34
CA GLN A 28 3.08 0.30 21.00
C GLN A 28 1.86 1.02 21.60
N ARG A 29 2.03 2.27 22.06
CA ARG A 29 0.98 3.12 22.62
C ARG A 29 -0.01 3.68 21.58
N LEU A 30 0.41 3.82 20.33
CA LEU A 30 -0.36 4.48 19.26
C LEU A 30 -0.77 3.54 18.13
N ARG A 31 -0.47 2.24 18.23
CA ARG A 31 -0.78 1.22 17.21
C ARG A 31 -2.22 1.30 16.71
N GLY A 32 -3.20 1.33 17.61
CA GLY A 32 -4.62 1.42 17.23
C GLY A 32 -4.98 2.71 16.49
N ALA A 33 -4.48 3.86 16.96
CA ALA A 33 -4.74 5.16 16.35
C ALA A 33 -4.08 5.30 14.97
N LEU A 34 -2.81 4.88 14.84
CA LEU A 34 -2.07 4.92 13.57
C LEU A 34 -2.66 3.95 12.54
N THR A 35 -3.10 2.77 12.98
CA THR A 35 -3.78 1.80 12.10
C THR A 35 -5.11 2.35 11.62
N GLY A 36 -5.92 2.91 12.52
CA GLY A 36 -7.20 3.52 12.15
C GLY A 36 -7.03 4.71 11.20
N ALA A 37 -6.05 5.58 11.44
CA ALA A 37 -5.72 6.69 10.55
C ALA A 37 -5.27 6.21 9.17
N PHE A 38 -4.40 5.19 9.12
CA PHE A 38 -3.94 4.58 7.87
C PHE A 38 -5.11 4.01 7.06
N LEU A 39 -5.97 3.21 7.70
CA LEU A 39 -7.17 2.65 7.06
C LEU A 39 -8.11 3.75 6.57
N THR A 40 -8.32 4.81 7.36
CA THR A 40 -9.17 5.94 6.95
C THR A 40 -8.65 6.61 5.68
N ILE A 41 -7.34 6.86 5.60
CA ILE A 41 -6.71 7.45 4.40
C ILE A 41 -6.82 6.50 3.21
N PHE A 42 -6.59 5.20 3.44
CA PHE A 42 -6.69 4.18 2.41
C PHE A 42 -8.11 4.08 1.84
N ASP A 43 -9.11 3.96 2.72
CA ASP A 43 -10.53 3.88 2.34
C ASP A 43 -10.98 5.17 1.65
N PHE A 44 -10.51 6.33 2.13
CA PHE A 44 -10.78 7.60 1.46
C PHE A 44 -10.21 7.63 0.04
N GLY A 45 -8.96 7.16 -0.16
CA GLY A 45 -8.37 7.03 -1.49
C GLY A 45 -9.13 6.05 -2.39
N SER A 46 -9.56 4.92 -1.83
CA SER A 46 -10.39 3.91 -2.51
C SER A 46 -11.73 4.48 -2.99
N LEU A 47 -12.35 5.36 -2.21
CA LEU A 47 -13.59 6.03 -2.57
C LEU A 47 -13.36 7.20 -3.55
N ALA A 48 -12.36 8.05 -3.29
CA ALA A 48 -12.10 9.24 -4.08
C ALA A 48 -11.51 8.92 -5.46
N GLY A 49 -10.70 7.86 -5.57
CA GLY A 49 -10.02 7.48 -6.79
C GLY A 49 -10.95 7.23 -7.98
N PRO A 50 -11.96 6.35 -7.87
CA PRO A 50 -12.93 6.11 -8.93
C PRO A 50 -13.76 7.34 -9.30
N ILE A 51 -14.13 8.16 -8.31
CA ILE A 51 -14.89 9.39 -8.55
C ILE A 51 -14.07 10.37 -9.39
N LEU A 52 -12.82 10.62 -8.99
CA LEU A 52 -11.91 11.47 -9.74
C LEU A 52 -11.65 10.89 -11.15
N GLY A 53 -11.37 9.59 -11.23
CA GLY A 53 -11.15 8.90 -12.51
C GLY A 53 -12.34 9.01 -13.46
N PHE A 54 -13.56 8.88 -12.94
CA PHE A 54 -14.78 9.02 -13.73
C PHE A 54 -14.96 10.47 -14.24
N LEU A 55 -14.76 11.47 -13.39
CA LEU A 55 -14.85 12.88 -13.79
C LEU A 55 -13.84 13.23 -14.88
N LEU A 56 -12.61 12.72 -14.76
CA LEU A 56 -11.54 12.88 -15.75
C LEU A 56 -11.86 12.18 -17.07
N TYR A 57 -12.48 11.00 -17.01
CA TYR A 57 -12.93 10.24 -18.17
C TYR A 57 -13.97 11.01 -18.99
N ASP A 58 -14.99 11.55 -18.32
CA ASP A 58 -16.19 12.13 -18.95
C ASP A 58 -15.94 13.56 -19.48
N ASN A 59 -15.12 14.36 -18.79
CA ASN A 59 -14.94 15.78 -19.13
C ASN A 59 -13.74 16.08 -20.03
N VAL A 60 -12.75 15.16 -20.11
CA VAL A 60 -11.49 15.44 -20.81
C VAL A 60 -11.18 14.38 -21.86
N SER A 61 -10.99 13.13 -21.45
CA SER A 61 -10.66 12.03 -22.37
C SER A 61 -10.69 10.69 -21.66
N ALA A 62 -11.12 9.66 -22.39
CA ALA A 62 -11.08 8.27 -21.92
C ALA A 62 -9.67 7.76 -21.56
N ALA A 63 -8.62 8.36 -22.13
CA ALA A 63 -7.23 7.96 -21.87
C ALA A 63 -6.65 8.57 -20.57
N LEU A 64 -7.20 9.69 -20.09
CA LEU A 64 -6.62 10.44 -18.98
C LEU A 64 -6.57 9.67 -17.65
N PRO A 65 -7.62 8.90 -17.25
CA PRO A 65 -7.60 8.13 -16.01
C PRO A 65 -6.47 7.11 -15.98
N PHE A 66 -6.15 6.50 -17.13
CA PHE A 66 -5.07 5.53 -17.26
C PHE A 66 -3.69 6.19 -17.14
N ILE A 67 -3.50 7.33 -17.81
CA ILE A 67 -2.26 8.11 -17.72
C ILE A 67 -2.04 8.60 -16.29
N MET A 68 -3.07 9.14 -15.64
CA MET A 68 -3.00 9.61 -14.26
C MET A 68 -2.67 8.47 -13.29
N SER A 69 -3.29 7.30 -13.46
CA SER A 69 -2.97 6.12 -12.66
C SER A 69 -1.51 5.68 -12.85
N GLY A 70 -1.01 5.73 -14.08
CA GLY A 70 0.39 5.45 -14.39
C GLY A 70 1.36 6.44 -13.73
N VAL A 71 1.07 7.74 -13.82
CA VAL A 71 1.86 8.81 -13.20
C VAL A 71 1.87 8.66 -11.68
N LEU A 72 0.71 8.42 -11.05
CA LEU A 72 0.61 8.19 -9.61
C LEU A 72 1.39 6.94 -9.18
N GLY A 73 1.35 5.87 -9.98
CA GLY A 73 2.13 4.67 -9.75
C GLY A 73 3.63 4.95 -9.78
N VAL A 74 4.12 5.67 -10.79
CA VAL A 74 5.52 6.07 -10.89
C VAL A 74 5.93 6.96 -9.72
N LEU A 75 5.12 7.95 -9.35
CA LEU A 75 5.36 8.80 -8.18
C LEU A 75 5.43 8.00 -6.88
N THR A 76 4.60 6.97 -6.74
CA THR A 76 4.62 6.06 -5.59
C THR A 76 5.93 5.28 -5.54
N VAL A 77 6.38 4.72 -6.66
CA VAL A 77 7.67 4.00 -6.73
C VAL A 77 8.83 4.93 -6.41
N ILE A 78 8.86 6.14 -6.99
CA ILE A 78 9.90 7.14 -6.72
C ILE A 78 9.92 7.50 -5.23
N SER A 79 8.76 7.74 -4.64
CA SER A 79 8.64 8.05 -3.21
C SER A 79 9.11 6.90 -2.34
N PHE A 80 8.75 5.66 -2.69
CA PHE A 80 9.22 4.48 -1.99
C PHE A 80 10.74 4.37 -2.06
N LEU A 81 11.34 4.50 -3.24
CA LEU A 81 12.79 4.42 -3.42
C LEU A 81 13.55 5.56 -2.72
N ALA A 82 12.97 6.76 -2.66
CA ALA A 82 13.61 7.91 -2.03
C ALA A 82 13.53 7.88 -0.49
N TYR A 83 12.43 7.39 0.08
CA TYR A 83 12.17 7.46 1.52
C TYR A 83 12.37 6.13 2.26
N VAL A 84 12.27 4.99 1.57
CA VAL A 84 12.54 3.68 2.18
C VAL A 84 14.04 3.43 2.17
N ARG A 85 14.69 3.75 3.30
CA ARG A 85 16.04 3.26 3.60
C ARG A 85 15.92 1.79 3.98
N GLU A 86 16.63 0.93 3.26
CA GLU A 86 16.77 -0.47 3.64
C GLU A 86 17.35 -0.56 5.06
N PRO A 87 16.74 -1.33 5.98
CA PRO A 87 17.33 -1.58 7.28
C PRO A 87 18.65 -2.35 7.10
N ASP A 88 19.74 -1.84 7.66
CA ASP A 88 21.05 -2.48 7.61
C ASP A 88 20.96 -3.95 8.07
N ARG A 89 21.53 -4.86 7.27
CA ARG A 89 21.49 -6.32 7.44
C ARG A 89 22.33 -6.83 8.63
N GLU A 90 22.27 -6.21 9.80
CA GLU A 90 23.07 -6.63 10.96
C GLU A 90 22.36 -7.60 11.91
N GLY A 91 21.05 -7.83 11.77
CA GLY A 91 20.27 -8.65 12.72
C GLY A 91 20.36 -10.17 12.57
N THR A 92 20.93 -10.72 11.49
CA THR A 92 20.91 -12.18 11.24
C THR A 92 22.01 -12.96 12.01
N LYS A 93 22.93 -12.29 12.72
CA LYS A 93 24.01 -12.97 13.48
C LYS A 93 23.68 -13.30 14.95
N MET A 94 22.63 -12.75 15.56
CA MET A 94 22.36 -12.92 17.00
C MET A 94 21.39 -14.06 17.37
N ARG A 95 20.94 -14.89 16.41
CA ARG A 95 20.05 -16.05 16.68
C ARG A 95 20.76 -17.39 16.45
N LYS A 96 22.01 -17.48 16.90
CA LYS A 96 22.77 -18.75 17.03
C LYS A 96 23.65 -18.73 18.28
N THR A 97 23.11 -18.43 19.46
CA THR A 97 23.69 -18.83 20.75
C THR A 97 22.75 -18.46 21.88
N HIS A 98 21.88 -19.40 22.25
CA HIS A 98 21.65 -19.91 23.61
C HIS A 98 20.30 -20.63 23.68
#